data_AF-Q685A5-F1
#
_entry.id   AF-Q685A5-F1
#
_cell.length_a   1.000
_cell.length_b   1.000
_cell.length_c   1.000
_cell.angle_alpha   90.00
_cell.angle_beta   90.00
_cell.angle_gamma   90.00
#
_symmetry.space_group_name_H-M   'P 1'
#
loop_
_entity.id
_entity.type
_entity.pdbx_description
1 polymer ?
#
loop_
_entity_poly.entity_id
_entity_poly.type
_entity_poly.pdbx_seq_one_letter_code
_entity_poly.pdbx_strand_id
1 'polypeptide(L)'
;AGKNAFFSPVSIYVALALAYGAARTETADEMRNILQYDKAGINDENVHQSFRSLLELLNNGSDEYKLSMANAILSSINYEVLPEYKELLKTHYAAMLKEVDFRNSNQAVNEVNQ
;
A
#
# COMPACT_ATOMS: atom_id res chain seq x y z
N ALA A 1 9.76 29.39 -17.56
CA ALA A 1 8.60 29.12 -16.70
C ALA A 1 8.75 27.72 -16.09
N GLY A 2 8.51 27.55 -14.78
CA GLY A 2 8.62 26.27 -14.08
C GLY A 2 7.38 25.39 -14.25
N LYS A 3 7.52 24.08 -14.05
CA LYS A 3 6.39 23.12 -14.05
C LYS A 3 5.74 23.06 -12.66
N ASN A 4 4.43 22.83 -12.63
CA ASN A 4 3.69 22.59 -11.38
C ASN A 4 4.00 21.18 -10.84
N ALA A 5 4.00 21.03 -9.51
CA ALA A 5 4.12 19.75 -8.82
C ALA A 5 2.99 19.60 -7.81
N PHE A 6 2.29 18.46 -7.85
CA PHE A 6 1.24 18.09 -6.91
C PHE A 6 1.25 16.57 -6.74
N PHE A 7 1.36 16.10 -5.50
CA PHE A 7 1.37 14.68 -5.16
C PHE A 7 1.01 14.49 -3.69
N SER A 8 0.62 13.27 -3.31
CA SER A 8 0.37 12.89 -1.92
C SER A 8 1.53 12.05 -1.38
N PRO A 9 2.39 12.61 -0.51
CA PRO A 9 3.46 11.85 0.13
C PRO A 9 2.92 10.65 0.90
N VAL A 10 1.79 10.82 1.60
CA VAL A 10 1.16 9.76 2.40
C VAL A 10 0.73 8.59 1.54
N SER A 11 0.07 8.84 0.40
CA SER A 11 -0.36 7.77 -0.51
C SER A 11 0.84 6.98 -1.06
N ILE A 12 1.93 7.66 -1.40
CA ILE A 12 3.18 7.02 -1.84
C ILE A 12 3.76 6.13 -0.72
N TYR A 13 3.82 6.63 0.52
CA TYR A 13 4.31 5.87 1.66
C TYR A 13 3.46 4.63 1.94
N VAL A 14 2.14 4.75 1.87
CA VAL A 14 1.23 3.61 2.06
C VAL A 14 1.44 2.56 0.96
N ALA A 15 1.57 2.97 -0.31
CA ALA A 15 1.85 2.05 -1.41
C ALA A 15 3.17 1.29 -1.21
N LEU A 16 4.23 1.99 -0.76
CA LEU A 16 5.51 1.36 -0.45
C LEU A 16 5.44 0.44 0.77
N ALA A 17 4.63 0.78 1.78
CA ALA A 17 4.44 -0.05 2.96
C ALA A 17 3.69 -1.36 2.64
N LEU A 18 2.76 -1.33 1.68
CA LEU A 18 2.13 -2.55 1.15
C LEU A 18 3.18 -3.47 0.54
N ALA A 19 4.02 -2.93 -0.35
CA ALA A 19 5.11 -3.69 -0.95
C ALA A 19 6.11 -4.22 0.10
N TYR A 20 6.41 -3.43 1.14
CA TYR A 20 7.26 -3.83 2.26
C TYR A 20 6.71 -5.06 3.00
N GLY A 21 5.40 -5.15 3.22
CA GLY A 21 4.78 -6.29 3.92
C GLY A 21 5.00 -7.64 3.23
N ALA A 22 5.20 -7.65 1.90
CA ALA A 22 5.54 -8.84 1.13
C ALA A 22 7.05 -9.04 0.92
N ALA A 23 7.86 -7.99 1.08
CA ALA A 23 9.30 -8.05 0.88
C ALA A 23 10.00 -8.89 1.98
N ARG A 24 11.12 -9.52 1.64
CA ARG A 24 11.97 -10.26 2.57
C ARG A 24 13.44 -9.97 2.28
N THR A 25 14.28 -10.27 3.26
CA THR A 25 15.75 -10.17 3.19
C THR A 25 16.20 -8.82 2.62
N GLU A 26 17.13 -8.80 1.66
CA GLU A 26 17.73 -7.59 1.10
C GLU A 26 16.69 -6.59 0.58
N THR A 27 15.63 -7.06 -0.08
CA THR A 27 14.55 -6.17 -0.55
C THR A 27 13.85 -5.46 0.60
N ALA A 28 13.58 -6.17 1.70
CA ALA A 28 12.97 -5.56 2.89
C ALA A 28 13.93 -4.57 3.55
N ASP A 29 15.21 -4.93 3.67
CA ASP A 29 16.24 -4.10 4.30
C ASP A 29 16.44 -2.77 3.55
N GLU A 30 16.50 -2.81 2.21
CA GLU A 30 16.60 -1.61 1.38
C GLU A 30 15.37 -0.72 1.53
N MET A 31 14.17 -1.30 1.50
CA MET A 31 12.93 -0.55 1.67
C MET A 31 12.85 0.09 3.06
N ARG A 32 13.19 -0.66 4.12
CA ARG A 32 13.25 -0.17 5.51
C ARG A 32 14.16 1.04 5.64
N ASN A 33 15.35 0.96 5.03
CA ASN A 33 16.33 2.05 5.05
C ASN A 33 15.81 3.29 4.32
N ILE A 34 15.28 3.15 3.10
CA ILE A 34 14.74 4.29 2.33
C ILE A 34 13.53 4.92 3.01
N LEU A 35 12.64 4.12 3.60
CA LEU A 35 11.46 4.60 4.32
C LEU A 35 11.78 5.14 5.72
N GLN A 36 13.04 5.08 6.14
CA GLN A 36 13.57 5.66 7.38
C GLN A 36 12.86 5.14 8.65
N TYR A 37 12.41 3.89 8.66
CA TYR A 37 11.65 3.33 9.79
C TYR A 37 12.44 3.37 11.10
N ASP A 38 13.74 3.07 11.07
CA ASP A 38 14.59 3.12 12.27
C ASP A 38 14.65 4.54 12.87
N LYS A 39 14.76 5.57 12.03
CA LYS A 39 14.75 6.97 12.49
C LYS A 39 13.40 7.40 13.03
N ALA A 40 12.32 6.79 12.54
CA ALA A 40 10.96 7.00 13.03
C ALA A 40 10.64 6.17 14.28
N GLY A 41 11.56 5.32 14.78
CA GLY A 41 11.30 4.42 15.90
C GLY A 41 10.31 3.29 15.56
N ILE A 42 10.15 3.00 14.27
CA ILE A 42 9.27 1.96 13.73
C ILE A 42 10.08 0.68 13.53
N ASN A 43 9.61 -0.43 14.09
CA ASN A 43 10.20 -1.76 13.96
C ASN A 43 9.26 -2.71 13.21
N ASP A 44 9.73 -3.93 12.91
CA ASP A 44 8.94 -4.90 12.13
C ASP A 44 7.66 -5.33 12.85
N GLU A 45 7.63 -5.26 14.18
CA GLU A 45 6.47 -5.62 14.99
C GLU A 45 5.37 -4.56 14.92
N ASN A 46 5.72 -3.28 14.76
CA ASN A 46 4.78 -2.17 14.86
C ASN A 46 4.50 -1.44 13.54
N VAL A 47 5.31 -1.63 12.49
CA VAL A 47 5.19 -0.89 11.21
C VAL A 47 3.79 -0.95 10.62
N HIS A 48 3.22 -2.15 10.46
CA HIS A 48 1.89 -2.31 9.86
C HIS A 48 0.79 -1.76 10.76
N GLN A 49 0.96 -1.83 12.09
CA GLN A 49 0.04 -1.23 13.04
C GLN A 49 0.07 0.31 12.97
N SER A 50 1.24 0.91 12.78
CA SER A 50 1.36 2.36 12.59
C SER A 50 0.63 2.83 11.32
N PHE A 51 0.77 2.10 10.20
CA PHE A 51 0.03 2.41 8.97
C PHE A 51 -1.48 2.24 9.12
N ARG A 52 -1.93 1.22 9.87
CA ARG A 52 -3.34 1.04 10.19
C ARG A 52 -3.91 2.26 10.91
N SER A 53 -3.26 2.70 11.98
CA SER A 53 -3.72 3.86 12.75
C SER A 53 -3.73 5.14 11.91
N LEU A 54 -2.74 5.32 11.02
CA LEU A 54 -2.71 6.43 10.07
C LEU A 54 -3.89 6.40 9.10
N LEU A 55 -4.18 5.23 8.51
CA LEU A 55 -5.29 5.06 7.57
C LEU A 55 -6.65 5.24 8.25
N GLU A 56 -6.82 4.72 9.47
CA GLU A 56 -8.02 4.94 10.27
C GLU A 56 -8.22 6.44 10.56
N LEU A 57 -7.18 7.16 10.97
CA LEU A 57 -7.24 8.60 11.21
C LEU A 57 -7.68 9.38 9.96
N LEU A 58 -7.09 9.03 8.80
CA LEU A 58 -7.31 9.77 7.56
C LEU A 58 -8.64 9.43 6.87
N ASN A 59 -9.11 8.18 7.00
CA ASN A 59 -10.38 7.74 6.41
C ASN A 59 -11.59 8.07 7.29
N ASN A 60 -11.42 8.20 8.62
CA ASN A 60 -12.52 8.57 9.51
C ASN A 60 -12.94 10.05 9.36
N GLY A 61 -12.11 10.88 8.72
CA GLY A 61 -12.48 12.23 8.32
C GLY A 61 -12.77 13.18 9.49
N SER A 62 -13.27 14.36 9.15
CA SER A 62 -14.04 15.24 10.04
C SER A 62 -15.08 15.98 9.22
N ASP A 63 -15.98 16.75 9.84
CA ASP A 63 -16.92 17.60 9.10
C ASP A 63 -16.22 18.69 8.25
N GLU A 64 -14.92 18.93 8.50
CA GLU A 64 -14.13 19.99 7.87
C GLU A 64 -13.42 19.53 6.59
N TYR A 65 -13.23 18.23 6.39
CA TYR A 65 -12.54 17.70 5.21
C TYR A 65 -13.12 16.38 4.72
N LYS A 66 -13.02 16.14 3.42
CA LYS A 66 -13.31 14.84 2.80
C LYS A 66 -12.04 14.28 2.23
N LEU A 67 -11.57 13.19 2.83
CA LEU A 67 -10.46 12.39 2.33
C LEU A 67 -10.90 10.95 2.22
N SER A 68 -10.55 10.31 1.11
CA SER A 68 -10.81 8.89 0.89
C SER A 68 -9.54 8.27 0.34
N MET A 69 -9.03 7.25 1.03
CA MET A 69 -7.92 6.44 0.54
C MET A 69 -8.38 5.00 0.35
N ALA A 70 -8.29 4.54 -0.90
CA ALA A 70 -8.48 3.16 -1.29
C ALA A 70 -7.16 2.63 -1.83
N ASN A 71 -6.71 1.50 -1.30
CA ASN A 71 -5.50 0.81 -1.76
C ASN A 71 -5.88 -0.55 -2.31
N ALA A 72 -5.23 -0.94 -3.42
CA ALA A 72 -5.43 -2.25 -4.02
C ALA A 72 -4.09 -2.84 -4.45
N ILE A 73 -3.96 -4.15 -4.28
CA ILE A 73 -2.92 -4.99 -4.89
C ILE A 73 -3.58 -5.83 -5.97
N LEU A 74 -2.96 -5.87 -7.14
CA LEU A 74 -3.42 -6.71 -8.24
C LEU A 74 -2.43 -7.87 -8.41
N SER A 75 -2.92 -9.10 -8.30
CA SER A 75 -2.14 -10.32 -8.53
C SER A 75 -2.52 -10.97 -9.85
N SER A 76 -1.60 -11.72 -10.47
CA SER A 76 -1.96 -12.53 -11.63
C SER A 76 -2.90 -13.65 -11.22
N ILE A 77 -3.90 -13.98 -12.04
CA ILE A 77 -4.83 -15.10 -11.81
C ILE A 77 -4.17 -16.47 -11.59
N ASN A 78 -2.90 -16.65 -11.99
CA ASN A 78 -2.15 -17.90 -11.79
C ASN A 78 -1.09 -17.78 -10.69
N TYR A 79 -1.15 -16.73 -9.87
CA TYR A 79 -0.21 -16.49 -8.78
C TYR A 79 -0.92 -16.64 -7.44
N GLU A 80 -0.51 -17.65 -6.66
CA GLU A 80 -1.05 -17.88 -5.34
C GLU A 80 -0.39 -16.93 -4.32
N VAL A 81 -1.13 -15.88 -3.95
CA VAL A 81 -0.71 -14.98 -2.88
C VAL A 81 -0.83 -15.68 -1.52
N LEU A 82 0.25 -15.63 -0.73
CA LEU A 82 0.32 -16.25 0.59
C LEU A 82 -0.81 -15.78 1.53
N PRO A 83 -1.47 -16.68 2.28
CA PRO A 83 -2.53 -16.34 3.21
C PRO A 83 -2.14 -15.27 4.24
N GLU A 84 -0.90 -15.31 4.74
CA GLU A 84 -0.38 -14.38 5.74
C GLU A 84 -0.34 -12.95 5.18
N TYR A 85 0.02 -12.79 3.91
CA TYR A 85 0.02 -11.48 3.27
C TYR A 85 -1.41 -10.99 2.98
N LYS A 86 -2.33 -11.87 2.58
CA LYS A 86 -3.76 -11.51 2.43
C LYS A 86 -4.33 -10.98 3.75
N GLU A 87 -4.01 -11.64 4.86
CA GLU A 87 -4.47 -11.23 6.19
C GLU A 87 -3.83 -9.89 6.60
N LEU A 88 -2.54 -9.70 6.34
CA LEU A 88 -1.86 -8.42 6.56
C LEU A 88 -2.52 -7.26 5.81
N LEU A 89 -2.82 -7.43 4.51
CA LEU A 89 -3.51 -6.43 3.68
C LEU A 89 -4.87 -6.03 4.26
N LYS A 90 -5.66 -7.02 4.65
CA LYS A 90 -7.00 -6.83 5.21
C LYS A 90 -6.95 -6.14 6.57
N THR A 91 -6.09 -6.62 7.47
CA THR A 91 -6.07 -6.20 8.87
C THR A 91 -5.40 -4.85 9.08
N HIS A 92 -4.35 -4.53 8.32
CA HIS A 92 -3.56 -3.31 8.55
C HIS A 92 -3.81 -2.20 7.53
N TYR A 93 -4.25 -2.53 6.31
CA TYR A 93 -4.31 -1.55 5.23
C TYR A 93 -5.70 -1.31 4.66
N ALA A 94 -6.70 -2.12 5.07
CA ALA A 94 -8.00 -2.19 4.42
C ALA A 94 -7.88 -2.27 2.88
N ALA A 95 -6.82 -2.94 2.41
CA ALA A 95 -6.48 -2.98 1.00
C ALA A 95 -7.19 -4.15 0.31
N MET A 96 -7.66 -3.90 -0.91
CA MET A 96 -8.25 -4.95 -1.75
C MET A 96 -7.14 -5.77 -2.41
N LEU A 97 -7.29 -7.10 -2.47
CA LEU A 97 -6.53 -7.95 -3.37
C LEU A 97 -7.43 -8.38 -4.53
N LYS A 98 -7.04 -8.06 -5.77
CA LYS A 98 -7.78 -8.38 -6.98
C LYS A 98 -6.93 -9.26 -7.89
N GLU A 99 -7.48 -10.37 -8.35
CA GLU A 99 -6.83 -11.23 -9.33
C GLU A 99 -7.16 -10.75 -10.75
N VAL A 100 -6.14 -10.56 -11.58
CA VAL A 100 -6.24 -9.98 -12.93
C VAL A 100 -5.49 -10.84 -13.95
N ASP A 101 -6.09 -11.05 -15.12
CA ASP A 101 -5.41 -11.70 -16.25
C ASP A 101 -4.54 -10.71 -17.03
N PHE A 102 -3.31 -10.54 -16.58
CA PHE A 102 -2.34 -9.66 -17.25
C PHE A 102 -1.95 -10.11 -18.67
N ARG A 103 -2.32 -11.31 -19.12
CA ARG A 103 -2.10 -11.74 -20.52
C ARG A 103 -3.07 -11.03 -21.47
N ASN A 104 -4.22 -10.58 -20.97
CA ASN A 104 -5.16 -9.73 -21.69
C ASN A 104 -4.95 -8.26 -21.28
N SER A 105 -4.01 -7.59 -21.94
CA SER A 105 -3.60 -6.22 -21.58
C SER A 105 -4.77 -5.22 -21.57
N ASN A 106 -5.69 -5.30 -22.53
CA ASN A 106 -6.83 -4.38 -22.61
C ASN A 106 -7.78 -4.54 -21.43
N GLN A 107 -8.06 -5.79 -21.05
CA GLN A 107 -8.88 -6.07 -19.88
C GLN A 107 -8.17 -5.66 -18.59
N ALA A 108 -6.89 -5.97 -18.44
CA ALA A 108 -6.11 -5.60 -17.26
C ALA A 108 -6.08 -4.07 -17.03
N VAL A 109 -5.92 -3.29 -18.10
CA VAL A 109 -5.99 -1.82 -18.05
C VAL A 109 -7.37 -1.35 -17.58
N ASN A 110 -8.45 -1.95 -18.09
CA ASN A 110 -9.80 -1.61 -17.63
C ASN A 110 -10.01 -1.98 -16.16
N GLU A 111 -9.45 -3.09 -15.71
CA GLU A 111 -9.58 -3.54 -14.32
C GLU A 111 -8.78 -2.72 -13.32
N VAL A 112 -7.68 -2.09 -13.74
CA VAL A 112 -6.88 -1.13 -12.96
C VAL A 112 -7.57 0.24 -12.86
N ASN A 113 -8.22 0.67 -13.93
CA ASN A 113 -8.80 2.02 -14.06
C ASN A 113 -10.26 2.14 -13.59
N GLN A 114 -10.87 1.03 -13.15
CA GLN A 114 -12.20 0.99 -12.54
C GLN A 114 -12.10 1.14 -11.02
#